data_AF-A0A2V5ZRX6-F1
#
_entry.id   AF-A0A2V5ZRX6-F1
#
_cell.length_a   1.000
_cell.length_b   1.000
_cell.length_c   1.000
_cell.angle_alpha   90.00
_cell.angle_beta   90.00
_cell.angle_gamma   90.00
#
_symmetry.space_group_name_H-M   'P 1'
#
loop_
_entity.id
_entity.type
_entity.pdbx_description
1 polymer ?
#
loop_
_entity_poly.entity_id
_entity_poly.type
_entity_poly.pdbx_seq_one_letter_code
_entity_poly.pdbx_strand_id
1 'polypeptide(L)'
;MQWFSRVRLLVLTLICLFWTGLIVVGHFFPTAPFLSVPWRGEQSFEDLLRREGRKTTPPRDFAFLGIDQSTLQLPPLTPEEVAGSRGLQLLSERPYPWSREVWALLLDKLFAAGARVVMFDLLFNPPNEGDPTFHAALDRYRDKVAVSANFDFQNGAQAIAPNDTLIPPPQLQDSRVGFVNF
;
A
#
# COMPACT_ATOMS: atom_id res chain seq x y z
N MET A 1 46.42 -40.18 -7.76
CA MET A 1 45.57 -39.33 -6.89
C MET A 1 44.96 -38.10 -7.59
N GLN A 2 45.61 -37.47 -8.57
CA GLN A 2 45.10 -36.24 -9.23
C GLN A 2 43.87 -36.43 -10.14
N TRP A 3 43.68 -37.61 -10.75
CA TRP A 3 42.54 -37.90 -11.65
C TRP A 3 41.18 -37.82 -10.95
N PHE A 4 41.06 -38.45 -9.78
CA PHE A 4 39.84 -38.41 -8.96
C PHE A 4 39.51 -37.00 -8.47
N SER A 5 40.53 -36.16 -8.23
CA SER A 5 40.33 -34.75 -7.85
C SER A 5 39.76 -33.92 -9.00
N ARG A 6 40.23 -34.13 -10.23
CA ARG A 6 39.75 -33.39 -11.42
C ARG A 6 38.32 -33.79 -11.79
N VAL A 7 38.00 -35.08 -11.71
CA VAL A 7 36.63 -35.59 -11.96
C VAL A 7 35.66 -35.05 -10.90
N ARG A 8 36.04 -35.05 -9.62
CA ARG A 8 35.21 -34.45 -8.55
C ARG A 8 34.97 -32.96 -8.77
N LEU A 9 36.00 -32.22 -9.18
CA LEU A 9 35.88 -30.78 -9.44
C LEU A 9 34.95 -30.52 -10.63
N LEU A 10 35.06 -31.29 -11.71
CA LEU A 10 34.16 -31.21 -12.86
C LEU A 10 32.71 -31.52 -12.50
N VAL A 11 32.47 -32.57 -11.70
CA VAL A 11 31.12 -32.91 -11.23
C VAL A 11 30.53 -31.78 -10.38
N LEU A 12 31.31 -31.21 -9.46
CA LEU A 12 30.89 -30.05 -8.67
C LEU A 12 30.58 -28.84 -9.56
N THR A 13 31.44 -28.53 -10.54
CA THR A 13 31.21 -27.43 -11.48
C THR A 13 29.93 -27.63 -12.28
N LEU A 14 29.66 -28.84 -12.77
CA LEU A 14 28.42 -29.15 -13.51
C LEU A 14 27.18 -29.02 -12.63
N ILE A 15 27.25 -29.48 -11.37
CA ILE A 15 26.16 -29.29 -10.40
C ILE A 15 25.91 -27.80 -10.16
N CYS A 16 26.96 -27.01 -9.93
CA CYS A 16 26.84 -25.57 -9.72
C CYS A 16 26.26 -24.87 -10.95
N LEU A 17 26.73 -25.20 -12.17
CA LEU A 17 26.22 -24.62 -13.41
C LEU A 17 24.76 -24.99 -13.65
N PHE A 18 24.37 -26.24 -13.38
CA PHE A 18 22.99 -26.69 -13.50
C PHE A 18 22.06 -25.93 -12.57
N TRP A 19 22.38 -25.85 -11.27
CA TRP A 19 21.54 -25.14 -10.31
C TRP A 19 21.51 -23.63 -10.57
N THR A 20 22.65 -23.04 -10.95
CA THR A 20 22.70 -21.63 -11.35
C THR A 20 21.80 -21.38 -12.56
N GLY A 21 21.87 -22.25 -13.58
CA GLY A 21 21.01 -22.18 -14.76
C GLY A 21 19.53 -22.32 -14.40
N LEU A 22 19.18 -23.26 -13.53
CA LEU A 22 17.81 -23.45 -13.06
C LEU A 22 17.27 -22.20 -12.34
N ILE A 23 18.08 -21.58 -11.46
CA ILE A 23 17.70 -20.36 -10.73
C ILE A 23 17.54 -19.19 -11.71
N VAL A 24 18.46 -19.02 -12.65
CA VAL A 24 18.39 -17.96 -13.67
C VAL A 24 17.12 -18.13 -14.51
N VAL A 25 16.83 -19.34 -14.98
CA VAL A 25 15.60 -19.62 -15.75
C VAL A 25 14.35 -19.35 -14.89
N GLY A 26 14.33 -19.75 -13.62
CA GLY A 26 13.23 -19.44 -12.70
C GLY A 26 13.03 -17.94 -12.46
N HIS A 27 14.12 -17.17 -12.38
CA HIS A 27 14.08 -15.72 -12.21
C HIS A 27 13.49 -15.00 -13.44
N PHE A 28 13.88 -15.41 -14.66
CA PHE A 28 13.40 -14.77 -15.89
C PHE A 28 12.06 -15.31 -16.40
N PHE A 29 11.66 -16.51 -15.98
CA PHE A 29 10.38 -17.13 -16.36
C PHE A 29 9.54 -17.53 -15.14
N PRO A 30 9.18 -16.57 -14.26
CA PRO A 30 8.52 -16.86 -12.98
C PRO A 30 7.10 -17.44 -13.14
N THR A 31 6.48 -17.31 -14.31
CA THR A 31 5.14 -17.84 -14.62
C THR A 31 5.16 -19.20 -15.28
N ALA A 32 6.34 -19.76 -15.60
CA ALA A 32 6.44 -21.07 -16.21
C ALA A 32 5.88 -22.16 -15.27
N PRO A 33 5.10 -23.12 -15.80
CA PRO A 33 4.68 -24.29 -15.04
C PRO A 33 5.91 -25.02 -14.46
N PHE A 34 5.80 -25.57 -13.25
CA PHE A 34 6.87 -26.24 -12.48
C PHE A 34 7.93 -25.32 -11.83
N LEU A 35 8.43 -24.29 -12.52
CA LEU A 35 9.40 -23.34 -11.93
C LEU A 35 8.76 -22.38 -10.90
N SER A 36 7.45 -22.13 -11.04
CA SER A 36 6.63 -21.35 -10.11
C SER A 36 6.16 -22.11 -8.86
N VAL A 37 6.45 -23.41 -8.74
CA VAL A 37 5.96 -24.25 -7.63
C VAL A 37 6.55 -23.82 -6.27
N PRO A 38 7.85 -23.52 -6.14
CA PRO A 38 8.40 -23.02 -4.87
C PRO A 38 7.73 -21.71 -4.43
N TRP A 39 7.58 -20.76 -5.36
CA TRP A 39 6.97 -19.45 -5.07
C TRP A 39 5.50 -19.55 -4.69
N ARG A 40 4.71 -20.35 -5.43
CA ARG A 40 3.31 -20.62 -5.06
C ARG A 40 3.19 -21.36 -3.73
N GLY A 41 4.13 -22.25 -3.44
CA GLY A 41 4.20 -22.97 -2.16
C GLY A 41 4.44 -22.01 -0.99
N GLU A 42 5.41 -21.10 -1.14
CA GLU A 42 5.68 -20.03 -0.18
C GLU A 42 4.46 -19.14 0.03
N GLN A 43 3.87 -18.60 -1.04
CA GLN A 43 2.65 -17.77 -0.96
C GLN A 43 1.49 -18.51 -0.28
N SER A 44 1.29 -19.78 -0.61
CA SER A 44 0.24 -20.61 0.01
C SER A 44 0.50 -20.84 1.49
N PHE A 45 1.76 -21.03 1.88
CA PHE A 45 2.15 -21.19 3.27
C PHE A 45 2.01 -19.87 4.05
N GLU A 46 2.40 -18.75 3.47
CA GLU A 46 2.15 -17.44 4.07
C GLU A 46 0.66 -17.17 4.24
N ASP A 47 -0.17 -17.50 3.24
CA ASP A 47 -1.62 -17.38 3.32
C ASP A 47 -2.19 -18.26 4.43
N LEU A 48 -1.69 -19.49 4.58
CA LEU A 48 -2.07 -20.37 5.67
C LEU A 48 -1.71 -19.75 7.03
N LEU A 49 -0.51 -19.18 7.18
CA LEU A 49 -0.10 -18.46 8.39
C LEU A 49 -0.96 -17.20 8.62
N ARG A 50 -1.32 -16.47 7.56
CA ARG A 50 -2.19 -15.29 7.61
C ARG A 50 -3.65 -15.65 7.89
N ARG A 51 -4.11 -16.87 7.65
CA ARG A 51 -5.47 -17.31 8.00
C ARG A 51 -5.52 -18.00 9.36
N GLU A 52 -4.70 -19.02 9.55
CA GLU A 52 -4.75 -19.94 10.69
C GLU A 52 -3.74 -19.59 11.80
N GLY A 53 -2.67 -18.87 11.45
CA GLY A 53 -1.65 -18.47 12.42
C GLY A 53 -2.23 -17.54 13.49
N ARG A 54 -1.76 -17.71 14.73
CA ARG A 54 -2.19 -16.93 15.90
C ARG A 54 -2.17 -15.43 15.58
N LYS A 55 -3.33 -14.79 15.73
CA LYS A 55 -3.47 -13.34 15.53
C LYS A 55 -3.13 -12.59 16.81
N THR A 56 -2.31 -11.56 16.66
CA THR A 56 -2.16 -10.55 17.70
C THR A 56 -3.47 -9.80 17.81
N THR A 57 -4.06 -9.75 19.00
CA THR A 57 -5.25 -8.94 19.23
C THR A 57 -4.91 -7.48 18.98
N PRO A 58 -5.66 -6.76 18.12
CA PRO A 58 -5.42 -5.35 17.90
C PRO A 58 -5.62 -4.57 19.21
N PRO A 59 -4.85 -3.49 19.45
CA PRO A 59 -5.08 -2.59 20.56
C PRO A 59 -6.52 -2.06 20.56
N ARG A 60 -7.12 -1.85 21.74
CA ARG A 60 -8.52 -1.40 21.86
C ARG A 60 -8.75 0.02 21.36
N ASP A 61 -7.69 0.81 21.29
CA ASP A 61 -7.63 2.19 20.85
C ASP A 61 -7.13 2.33 19.40
N PHE A 62 -7.08 1.22 18.67
CA PHE A 62 -6.68 1.18 17.27
C PHE A 62 -7.82 0.69 16.39
N ALA A 63 -8.16 1.49 15.37
CA ALA A 63 -9.13 1.13 14.35
C ALA A 63 -8.45 1.15 12.98
N PHE A 64 -8.60 0.05 12.24
CA PHE A 64 -8.15 -0.04 10.86
C PHE A 64 -9.37 -0.05 9.95
N LEU A 65 -9.42 0.89 9.01
CA LEU A 65 -10.49 0.98 8.01
C LEU A 65 -9.89 0.78 6.63
N GLY A 66 -10.16 -0.38 6.03
CA GLY A 66 -9.77 -0.68 4.66
C GLY A 66 -10.81 -0.17 3.66
N ILE A 67 -10.34 0.20 2.47
CA ILE A 67 -11.18 0.41 1.29
C ILE A 67 -11.02 -0.83 0.43
N ASP A 68 -12.10 -1.58 0.24
CA ASP A 68 -12.16 -2.74 -0.63
C ASP A 68 -13.10 -2.51 -1.82
N GLN A 69 -13.13 -3.46 -2.75
CA GLN A 69 -13.96 -3.38 -3.95
C GLN A 69 -15.46 -3.22 -3.65
N SER A 70 -15.94 -3.75 -2.53
CA SER A 70 -17.34 -3.61 -2.11
C SER A 70 -17.63 -2.21 -1.58
N THR A 71 -16.70 -1.60 -0.83
CA THR A 71 -16.84 -0.23 -0.31
C THR A 71 -16.77 0.85 -1.39
N LEU A 72 -16.17 0.54 -2.55
CA LEU A 72 -16.18 1.43 -3.71
C LEU A 72 -17.53 1.52 -4.40
N GLN A 73 -18.42 0.56 -4.15
CA GLN A 73 -19.78 0.55 -4.68
C GLN A 73 -20.71 1.10 -3.61
N LEU A 74 -21.26 2.29 -3.84
CA LEU A 74 -22.26 2.84 -2.95
C LEU A 74 -23.52 1.97 -2.98
N PRO A 75 -24.12 1.65 -1.82
CA PRO A 75 -25.45 1.07 -1.80
C PRO A 75 -26.44 2.02 -2.48
N PRO A 76 -27.62 1.54 -2.91
CA PRO A 76 -28.67 2.42 -3.42
C PRO A 76 -29.09 3.40 -2.32
N LEU A 77 -28.61 4.64 -2.40
CA LEU A 77 -28.95 5.74 -1.50
C LEU A 77 -30.12 6.53 -2.07
N THR A 78 -31.03 7.00 -1.21
CA THR A 78 -32.09 7.89 -1.66
C THR A 78 -31.55 9.30 -1.91
N PRO A 79 -32.19 10.10 -2.77
CA PRO A 79 -31.79 11.50 -2.97
C PRO A 79 -31.79 12.32 -1.68
N GLU A 80 -32.70 12.03 -0.74
CA GLU A 80 -32.74 12.71 0.56
C GLU A 80 -31.54 12.37 1.44
N GLU A 81 -31.10 11.10 1.46
CA GLU A 81 -29.92 10.66 2.22
C GLU A 81 -28.65 11.32 1.70
N VAL A 82 -28.50 11.39 0.37
CA VAL A 82 -27.37 12.08 -0.27
C VAL A 82 -27.42 13.57 0.04
N ALA A 83 -28.59 14.21 -0.07
CA ALA A 83 -28.74 15.63 0.24
C ALA A 83 -28.36 15.97 1.70
N GLY A 84 -28.59 15.04 2.65
CA GLY A 84 -28.29 15.23 4.06
C GLY A 84 -26.80 15.19 4.45
N SER A 85 -25.90 14.74 3.57
CA SER A 85 -24.48 14.59 3.89
C SER A 85 -23.58 15.00 2.73
N ARG A 86 -22.80 16.06 2.92
CA ARG A 86 -21.78 16.50 1.93
C ARG A 86 -20.82 15.36 1.57
N GLY A 87 -20.44 14.52 2.53
CA GLY A 87 -19.62 13.35 2.27
C GLY A 87 -20.29 12.37 1.29
N LEU A 88 -21.59 12.08 1.46
CA LEU A 88 -22.31 11.17 0.55
C LEU A 88 -22.48 11.78 -0.84
N GLN A 89 -22.64 13.10 -0.95
CA GLN A 89 -22.67 13.80 -2.24
C GLN A 89 -21.35 13.58 -2.99
N LEU A 90 -20.22 13.86 -2.36
CA LEU A 90 -18.90 13.70 -2.96
C LEU A 90 -18.58 12.26 -3.36
N LEU A 91 -19.04 11.28 -2.57
CA LEU A 91 -18.88 9.86 -2.92
C LEU A 91 -19.77 9.46 -4.10
N SER A 92 -20.94 10.09 -4.26
CA SER A 92 -21.93 9.79 -5.31
C SER A 92 -21.63 10.51 -6.63
N GLU A 93 -20.91 11.64 -6.59
CA GLU A 93 -20.60 12.47 -7.76
C GLU A 93 -19.73 11.74 -8.80
N ARG A 94 -18.78 10.90 -8.36
CA ARG A 94 -17.89 10.16 -9.26
C ARG A 94 -17.30 8.87 -8.63
N PRO A 95 -16.89 7.89 -9.46
CA PRO A 95 -16.14 6.74 -8.98
C PRO A 95 -14.81 7.14 -8.32
N TYR A 96 -14.29 6.25 -7.49
CA TYR A 96 -12.95 6.40 -6.92
C TYR A 96 -11.90 6.58 -8.03
N PRO A 97 -10.92 7.50 -7.88
CA PRO A 97 -10.63 8.32 -6.70
C PRO A 97 -11.58 9.51 -6.48
N TRP A 98 -12.15 9.58 -5.27
CA TRP A 98 -13.07 10.65 -4.86
C TRP A 98 -12.38 12.02 -4.75
N SER A 99 -13.19 13.07 -4.60
CA SER A 99 -12.68 14.41 -4.25
C SER A 99 -11.93 14.36 -2.91
N ARG A 100 -10.86 15.14 -2.82
CA ARG A 100 -10.01 15.18 -1.63
C ARG A 100 -10.69 15.88 -0.45
N GLU A 101 -11.75 16.63 -0.73
CA GLU A 101 -12.68 17.16 0.27
C GLU A 101 -13.26 16.05 1.17
N VAL A 102 -13.46 14.83 0.65
CA VAL A 102 -13.92 13.68 1.45
C VAL A 102 -12.97 13.39 2.61
N TRP A 103 -11.66 13.45 2.39
CA TRP A 103 -10.65 13.16 3.41
C TRP A 103 -10.57 14.28 4.46
N ALA A 104 -10.78 15.53 4.04
CA ALA A 104 -10.89 16.67 4.95
C ALA A 104 -12.10 16.50 5.89
N LEU A 105 -13.27 16.18 5.34
CA LEU A 105 -14.49 15.91 6.14
C LEU A 105 -14.33 14.69 7.05
N LEU A 106 -13.62 13.67 6.60
CA LEU A 106 -13.32 12.49 7.40
C LEU A 106 -12.47 12.85 8.61
N LEU A 107 -11.39 13.64 8.44
CA LEU A 107 -10.56 14.08 9.56
C LEU A 107 -11.38 14.83 10.60
N ASP A 108 -12.25 15.75 10.18
CA ASP A 108 -13.09 16.54 11.09
C ASP A 108 -13.99 15.64 11.94
N LYS A 109 -14.62 14.65 11.31
CA LYS A 109 -15.49 13.69 12.00
C LYS A 109 -14.70 12.81 12.96
N LEU A 110 -13.54 12.29 12.55
CA LEU A 110 -12.73 11.41 13.38
C LEU A 110 -12.16 12.14 14.60
N PHE A 111 -11.65 13.36 14.42
CA PHE A 111 -11.14 14.14 15.54
C PHE A 111 -12.24 14.65 16.46
N ALA A 112 -13.41 15.03 15.91
CA ALA A 112 -14.59 15.35 16.73
C ALA A 112 -15.07 14.14 17.55
N ALA A 113 -14.91 12.91 17.03
CA ALA A 113 -15.19 11.67 17.73
C ALA A 113 -14.10 11.25 18.74
N GLY A 114 -13.00 11.99 18.85
CA GLY A 114 -11.95 11.76 19.84
C GLY A 114 -10.75 10.94 19.36
N ALA A 115 -10.56 10.76 18.04
CA ALA A 115 -9.33 10.19 17.50
C ALA A 115 -8.12 11.03 17.96
N ARG A 116 -7.03 10.35 18.35
CA ARG A 116 -5.79 11.04 18.77
C ARG A 116 -4.87 11.29 17.61
N VAL A 117 -4.78 10.33 16.70
CA VAL A 117 -3.97 10.35 15.48
C VAL A 117 -4.75 9.68 14.37
N VAL A 118 -4.66 10.19 13.14
CA VAL A 118 -5.21 9.58 11.93
C VAL A 118 -4.07 9.40 10.92
N MET A 119 -3.93 8.20 10.38
CA MET A 119 -2.91 7.89 9.37
C MET A 119 -3.61 7.44 8.10
N PHE A 120 -3.24 8.05 6.97
CA PHE A 120 -3.68 7.60 5.65
C PHE A 120 -2.60 6.74 5.04
N ASP A 121 -2.92 5.45 4.86
CA ASP A 121 -2.17 4.50 4.02
C ASP A 121 -2.72 4.54 2.58
N LEU A 122 -2.58 5.72 1.96
CA LEU A 122 -3.05 6.04 0.61
C LEU A 122 -2.07 7.04 -0.02
N LEU A 123 -1.66 6.77 -1.25
CA LEU A 123 -0.80 7.69 -2.00
C LEU A 123 -1.64 8.80 -2.65
N PHE A 124 -1.44 10.04 -2.20
CA PHE A 124 -2.13 11.23 -2.71
C PHE A 124 -1.40 11.88 -3.90
N ASN A 125 -1.16 11.08 -4.95
CA ASN A 125 -0.51 11.49 -6.19
C ASN A 125 -1.17 10.73 -7.35
N PRO A 126 -1.62 11.37 -8.45
CA PRO A 126 -1.49 12.78 -8.85
C PRO A 126 -2.38 13.78 -8.09
N PRO A 127 -2.25 15.09 -8.37
CA PRO A 127 -3.21 16.12 -7.93
C PRO A 127 -4.65 15.73 -8.24
N ASN A 128 -5.56 16.16 -7.38
CA ASN A 128 -6.99 15.91 -7.51
C ASN A 128 -7.83 17.08 -6.97
N GLU A 129 -9.07 17.15 -7.40
CA GLU A 129 -10.05 18.11 -6.90
C GLU A 129 -10.16 18.07 -5.37
N GLY A 130 -10.21 19.24 -4.74
CA GLY A 130 -10.29 19.38 -3.30
C GLY A 130 -8.94 19.31 -2.57
N ASP A 131 -7.81 19.16 -3.26
CA ASP A 131 -6.47 19.15 -2.63
C ASP A 131 -6.24 20.39 -1.75
N PRO A 132 -6.62 21.63 -2.12
CA PRO A 132 -6.49 22.79 -1.24
C PRO A 132 -7.29 22.67 0.06
N THR A 133 -8.51 22.11 -0.01
CA THR A 133 -9.36 21.87 1.15
C THR A 133 -8.74 20.82 2.06
N PHE A 134 -8.19 19.75 1.47
CA PHE A 134 -7.52 18.71 2.23
C PHE A 134 -6.21 19.20 2.84
N HIS A 135 -5.42 20.00 2.12
CA HIS A 135 -4.24 20.68 2.64
C HIS A 135 -4.55 21.52 3.88
N ALA A 136 -5.60 22.34 3.84
CA ALA A 136 -6.03 23.13 4.98
C ALA A 136 -6.42 22.26 6.19
N ALA A 137 -7.04 21.10 5.96
CA ALA A 137 -7.32 20.15 7.03
C ALA A 137 -6.03 19.51 7.60
N LEU A 138 -5.07 19.15 6.74
CA LEU A 138 -3.77 18.64 7.16
C LEU A 138 -2.96 19.66 7.95
N ASP A 139 -3.11 20.96 7.67
CA ASP A 139 -2.48 22.03 8.44
C ASP A 139 -3.14 22.18 9.83
N ARG A 140 -4.48 22.18 9.88
CA ARG A 140 -5.23 22.24 11.14
C ARG A 140 -4.91 21.09 12.09
N TYR A 141 -4.65 19.90 11.56
CA TYR A 141 -4.34 18.69 12.35
C TYR A 141 -2.88 18.26 12.27
N ARG A 142 -1.96 19.18 11.97
CA ARG A 142 -0.55 18.91 11.64
C ARG A 142 0.14 17.88 12.53
N ASP A 143 -0.03 17.97 13.85
CA ASP A 143 0.64 17.10 14.83
C ASP A 143 -0.09 15.77 15.10
N LYS A 144 -1.20 15.52 14.39
CA LYS A 144 -2.11 14.40 14.63
C LYS A 144 -2.46 13.64 13.35
N VAL A 145 -1.91 14.04 12.21
CA VAL A 145 -2.21 13.41 10.91
C VAL A 145 -0.94 13.04 10.17
N ALA A 146 -0.94 11.85 9.57
CA ALA A 146 0.09 11.41 8.66
C ALA A 146 -0.49 10.98 7.30
N VAL A 147 0.23 11.28 6.22
CA VAL A 147 -0.06 10.86 4.85
C VAL A 147 1.11 10.06 4.28
N SER A 148 0.83 9.25 3.26
CA SER A 148 1.80 8.32 2.71
C SER A 148 2.76 8.91 1.68
N ALA A 149 4.00 8.45 1.72
CA ALA A 149 4.94 8.39 0.61
C ALA A 149 5.29 6.92 0.30
N ASN A 150 5.66 6.65 -0.94
CA ASN A 150 5.94 5.32 -1.48
C ASN A 150 7.34 5.32 -2.14
N PHE A 151 7.96 4.16 -2.36
CA PHE A 151 9.11 3.96 -3.22
C PHE A 151 8.74 3.14 -4.46
N ASP A 152 9.02 3.69 -5.63
CA ASP A 152 8.92 2.97 -6.90
C ASP A 152 10.17 2.10 -7.10
N PHE A 153 10.08 0.84 -6.68
CA PHE A 153 11.17 -0.12 -6.86
C PHE A 153 11.37 -0.57 -8.31
N GLN A 154 10.39 -0.35 -9.20
CA GLN A 154 10.55 -0.67 -10.63
C GLN A 154 11.38 0.40 -11.35
N ASN A 155 11.31 1.65 -10.88
CA ASN A 155 12.02 2.79 -11.44
C ASN A 155 13.15 3.29 -10.51
N GLY A 156 14.00 2.37 -10.06
CA GLY A 156 15.24 2.72 -9.35
C GLY A 156 15.06 3.11 -7.88
N ALA A 157 14.00 2.63 -7.22
CA ALA A 157 13.66 2.94 -5.83
C ALA A 157 13.47 4.45 -5.59
N GLN A 158 12.85 5.14 -6.54
CA GLN A 158 12.55 6.57 -6.42
C GLN A 158 11.40 6.79 -5.43
N ALA A 159 11.56 7.74 -4.50
CA ALA A 159 10.48 8.12 -3.61
C ALA A 159 9.37 8.87 -4.38
N ILE A 160 8.14 8.38 -4.25
CA ILE A 160 6.91 9.02 -4.70
C ILE A 160 6.24 9.68 -3.48
N ALA A 161 6.29 11.00 -3.42
CA ALA A 161 5.65 11.80 -2.38
C ALA A 161 4.18 12.14 -2.74
N PRO A 162 3.38 12.64 -1.78
CA PRO A 162 2.15 13.36 -2.09
C PRO A 162 2.40 14.50 -3.08
N ASN A 163 1.38 14.85 -3.86
CA ASN A 163 1.49 15.95 -4.80
C ASN A 163 1.73 17.31 -4.11
N ASP A 164 2.28 18.27 -4.86
CA ASP A 164 2.71 19.59 -4.39
C ASP A 164 1.58 20.51 -3.92
N THR A 165 0.37 20.34 -4.46
CA THR A 165 -0.81 21.10 -4.01
C THR A 165 -1.33 20.61 -2.66
N LEU A 166 -1.07 19.34 -2.31
CA LEU A 166 -1.46 18.77 -1.03
C LEU A 166 -0.40 18.98 0.05
N ILE A 167 0.87 18.71 -0.26
CA ILE A 167 2.01 18.99 0.62
C ILE A 167 3.02 19.79 -0.18
N PRO A 168 3.32 21.05 0.21
CA PRO A 168 4.31 21.86 -0.48
C PRO A 168 5.73 21.25 -0.41
N PRO A 169 6.56 21.42 -1.45
CA PRO A 169 7.97 21.03 -1.40
C PRO A 169 8.74 21.74 -0.26
N PRO A 170 9.73 21.08 0.38
CA PRO A 170 10.16 19.70 0.16
C PRO A 170 9.30 18.67 0.91
N GLN A 171 8.51 17.88 0.17
CA GLN A 171 7.45 17.03 0.75
C GLN A 171 7.98 15.97 1.72
N LEU A 172 9.10 15.32 1.38
CA LEU A 172 9.69 14.25 2.19
C LEU A 172 10.31 14.77 3.51
N GLN A 173 10.41 16.09 3.68
CA GLN A 173 10.86 16.71 4.92
C GLN A 173 9.69 17.21 5.77
N ASP A 174 8.45 17.17 5.26
CA ASP A 174 7.28 17.54 6.04
C ASP A 174 6.99 16.44 7.07
N SER A 175 6.82 16.85 8.33
CA SER A 175 6.60 15.95 9.48
C SER A 175 5.34 15.08 9.38
N ARG A 176 4.42 15.41 8.48
CA ARG A 176 3.19 14.64 8.21
C ARG A 176 3.41 13.52 7.21
N VAL A 177 4.55 13.46 6.51
CA VAL A 177 4.78 12.47 5.45
C VAL A 177 5.55 11.28 6.01
N GLY A 178 4.96 10.09 5.93
CA GLY A 178 5.56 8.82 6.34
C GLY A 178 5.59 7.79 5.19
N PHE A 179 6.56 6.87 5.21
CA PHE A 179 6.64 5.81 4.20
C PHE A 179 5.74 4.64 4.55
N VAL A 180 5.01 4.11 3.56
CA VAL A 180 4.02 3.03 3.78
C VAL A 180 4.33 1.70 3.07
N ASN A 181 5.46 1.63 2.35
CA ASN A 181 5.83 0.40 1.66
C ASN A 181 6.31 -0.68 2.65
N PHE A 182 5.78 -1.91 2.46
CA PHE A 182 6.24 -3.16 3.05
C PHE A 182 6.42 -4.21 1.96
#